data_AF-A0A850CIV2-F1
#
_entry.id   AF-A0A850CIV2-F1
#
_cell.length_a   1.000
_cell.length_b   1.000
_cell.length_c   1.000
_cell.angle_alpha   90.00
_cell.angle_beta   90.00
_cell.angle_gamma   90.00
#
_symmetry.space_group_name_H-M   'P 1'
#
loop_
_entity.id
_entity.type
_entity.pdbx_description
1 polymer ?
#
loop_
_entity_poly.entity_id
_entity_poly.type
_entity_poly.pdbx_seq_one_letter_code
_entity_poly.pdbx_strand_id
1 'polypeptide(L)'
;SPGDELHQHSPGRFRDGGWDDYATDPTVSTMTLEGRGTWTRIDEGHEDEPVTLEGRLVGGCVETLSFLAGGRYADTNAFAAQHAPEGLIILLDIAEWRSYDICRALHAMRLRGWFDAANGILVSRTRTPEPDGFTQHDAVRDALGMLGLPIVADVECGHVAPFLALVQGASTTVVHEPENGTHTITQRLD
;
A
#
# COMPACT_ATOMS: atom_id res chain seq x y z
N SER A 1 19.72 -9.23 -10.64
CA SER A 1 21.13 -8.99 -10.29
C SER A 1 21.22 -7.80 -9.36
N PRO A 2 22.22 -7.72 -8.48
CA PRO A 2 22.46 -6.51 -7.69
C PRO A 2 22.56 -5.29 -8.60
N GLY A 3 21.79 -4.25 -8.31
CA GLY A 3 21.65 -3.04 -9.12
C GLY A 3 20.53 -3.09 -10.17
N ASP A 4 19.82 -4.21 -10.35
CA ASP A 4 18.67 -4.26 -11.26
C ASP A 4 17.49 -3.45 -10.70
N GLU A 5 16.70 -2.88 -11.61
CA GLU A 5 15.51 -2.11 -11.28
C GLU A 5 14.24 -2.85 -11.74
N LEU A 6 13.26 -2.89 -10.85
CA LEU A 6 11.90 -3.32 -11.13
C LEU A 6 11.02 -2.08 -11.26
N HIS A 7 10.55 -1.80 -12.47
CA HIS A 7 9.63 -0.70 -12.74
C HIS A 7 8.21 -1.24 -12.93
N GLN A 8 7.28 -0.68 -12.16
CA GLN A 8 5.86 -1.01 -12.21
C GLN A 8 5.05 0.28 -12.25
N HIS A 9 3.85 0.20 -12.81
CA HIS A 9 2.96 1.35 -12.97
C HIS A 9 1.53 0.97 -12.63
N SER A 10 0.70 1.97 -12.32
CA SER A 10 -0.73 1.75 -12.21
C SER A 10 -1.27 1.20 -13.54
N PRO A 11 -1.94 0.04 -13.56
CA PRO A 11 -2.50 -0.55 -14.77
C PRO A 11 -3.72 0.22 -15.30
N GLY A 12 -4.24 1.19 -14.54
CA GLY A 12 -5.49 1.90 -14.84
C GLY A 12 -6.72 0.97 -14.83
N ARG A 13 -6.56 -0.28 -14.40
CA ARG A 13 -7.55 -1.36 -14.46
C ARG A 13 -7.39 -2.29 -13.27
N PHE A 14 -8.50 -2.81 -12.77
CA PHE A 14 -8.51 -3.77 -11.67
C PHE A 14 -9.66 -4.75 -11.81
N ARG A 15 -9.63 -5.85 -11.06
CA ARG A 15 -10.76 -6.79 -11.01
C ARG A 15 -11.87 -6.26 -10.11
N ASP A 16 -13.04 -6.03 -10.68
CA ASP A 16 -14.20 -5.48 -9.94
C ASP A 16 -14.91 -6.55 -9.09
N GLY A 17 -14.98 -7.79 -9.59
CA GLY A 17 -15.66 -8.91 -8.92
C GLY A 17 -15.06 -10.27 -9.25
N GLY A 18 -15.46 -11.29 -8.47
CA GLY A 18 -15.15 -12.70 -8.75
C GLY A 18 -13.67 -13.08 -8.74
N TRP A 19 -13.39 -14.27 -9.28
CA TRP A 19 -12.05 -14.80 -9.52
C TRP A 19 -12.08 -15.66 -10.80
N ASP A 20 -10.93 -15.80 -11.46
CA ASP A 20 -10.78 -16.77 -12.54
C ASP A 20 -10.68 -18.17 -11.91
N ASP A 21 -11.64 -19.05 -12.21
CA ASP A 21 -11.66 -20.40 -11.66
C ASP A 21 -10.78 -21.34 -12.50
N TYR A 22 -9.48 -21.33 -12.21
CA TYR A 22 -8.51 -22.20 -12.89
C TYR A 22 -8.77 -23.70 -12.69
N ALA A 23 -9.60 -24.09 -11.71
CA ALA A 23 -9.95 -25.49 -11.49
C ALA A 23 -11.01 -25.97 -12.49
N THR A 24 -12.00 -25.11 -12.82
CA THR A 24 -13.05 -25.45 -13.80
C THR A 24 -12.71 -25.01 -15.21
N ASP A 25 -11.95 -23.92 -15.38
CA ASP A 25 -11.41 -23.46 -16.65
C ASP A 25 -9.88 -23.24 -16.56
N PRO A 26 -9.07 -24.29 -16.72
CA PRO A 26 -7.62 -24.17 -16.72
C PRO A 26 -7.07 -23.48 -17.98
N THR A 27 -7.93 -23.13 -18.95
CA THR A 27 -7.51 -22.50 -20.21
C THR A 27 -7.51 -20.97 -20.15
N VAL A 28 -7.92 -20.38 -19.02
CA VAL A 28 -7.83 -18.94 -18.77
C VAL A 28 -6.40 -18.45 -19.01
N SER A 29 -6.23 -17.67 -20.07
CA SER A 29 -4.94 -17.08 -20.47
C SER A 29 -4.97 -15.55 -20.47
N THR A 30 -6.04 -14.94 -19.96
CA THR A 30 -6.22 -13.49 -19.88
C THR A 30 -6.76 -13.15 -18.51
N MET A 31 -6.09 -12.23 -17.82
CA MET A 31 -6.54 -11.75 -16.53
C MET A 31 -7.72 -10.79 -16.72
N THR A 32 -8.86 -11.14 -16.16
CA THR A 32 -10.07 -10.31 -16.22
C THR A 32 -9.93 -9.09 -15.30
N LEU A 33 -9.91 -7.88 -15.87
CA LEU A 33 -9.72 -6.59 -15.21
C LEU A 33 -10.73 -5.54 -15.74
N GLU A 34 -11.98 -5.65 -15.35
CA GLU A 34 -13.11 -4.86 -15.87
C GLU A 34 -13.20 -3.47 -15.23
N GLY A 35 -12.74 -3.35 -13.98
CA GLY A 35 -12.72 -2.11 -13.22
C GLY A 35 -11.75 -1.10 -13.84
N ARG A 36 -12.07 0.19 -13.67
CA ARG A 36 -11.21 1.31 -14.08
C ARG A 36 -10.91 2.17 -12.88
N GLY A 37 -9.64 2.43 -12.64
CA GLY A 37 -9.18 3.24 -11.52
C GLY A 37 -7.67 3.36 -11.55
N THR A 38 -7.17 4.42 -10.95
CA THR A 38 -5.74 4.70 -10.75
C THR A 38 -5.46 4.79 -9.25
N TRP A 39 -4.22 5.10 -8.89
CA TRP A 39 -3.88 5.43 -7.51
C TRP A 39 -4.43 6.80 -7.14
N THR A 40 -4.72 7.00 -5.87
CA THR A 40 -5.34 8.23 -5.34
C THR A 40 -4.53 8.74 -4.16
N ARG A 41 -4.24 10.04 -4.09
CA ARG A 41 -3.66 10.64 -2.88
C ARG A 41 -4.78 10.99 -1.89
N ILE A 42 -4.64 10.54 -0.64
CA ILE A 42 -5.72 10.62 0.37
C ILE A 42 -5.34 11.38 1.63
N ASP A 43 -4.12 11.89 1.76
CA ASP A 43 -3.79 12.86 2.81
C ASP A 43 -4.49 14.21 2.56
N GLU A 44 -5.05 14.78 3.64
CA GLU A 44 -5.98 15.91 3.58
C GLU A 44 -5.33 17.17 3.00
N GLY A 45 -6.00 17.77 2.01
CA GLY A 45 -5.57 19.03 1.38
C GLY A 45 -4.56 18.87 0.25
N HIS A 46 -4.20 17.64 -0.12
CA HIS A 46 -3.22 17.35 -1.15
C HIS A 46 -3.76 16.39 -2.24
N GLU A 47 -5.07 16.20 -2.32
CA GLU A 47 -5.71 15.18 -3.18
C GLU A 47 -5.31 15.28 -4.65
N ASP A 48 -5.08 16.49 -5.15
CA ASP A 48 -4.70 16.76 -6.54
C ASP A 48 -3.21 17.10 -6.71
N GLU A 49 -2.42 17.04 -5.63
CA GLU A 49 -1.00 17.41 -5.66
C GLU A 49 -0.08 16.24 -5.96
N PRO A 50 0.91 16.42 -6.86
CA PRO A 50 1.87 15.37 -7.14
C PRO A 50 2.78 15.10 -5.93
N VAL A 51 3.27 13.86 -5.84
CA VAL A 51 4.21 13.47 -4.80
C VAL A 51 5.20 12.41 -5.28
N THR A 52 6.45 12.56 -4.82
CA THR A 52 7.49 11.55 -4.94
C THR A 52 7.88 11.07 -3.54
N LEU A 53 7.78 9.78 -3.29
CA LEU A 53 8.18 9.13 -2.04
C LEU A 53 9.43 8.32 -2.27
N GLU A 54 10.37 8.37 -1.32
CA GLU A 54 11.61 7.60 -1.36
C GLU A 54 11.87 6.95 0.00
N GLY A 55 12.36 5.71 -0.03
CA GLY A 55 12.72 4.94 1.17
C GLY A 55 12.77 3.44 0.89
N ARG A 56 13.03 2.63 1.90
CA ARG A 56 12.90 1.17 1.77
C ARG A 56 11.48 0.72 2.02
N LEU A 57 10.96 -0.14 1.14
CA LEU A 57 9.61 -0.66 1.27
C LEU A 57 9.53 -1.66 2.43
N VAL A 58 8.63 -1.42 3.38
CA VAL A 58 8.28 -2.39 4.42
C VAL A 58 6.77 -2.43 4.57
N GLY A 59 6.16 -3.60 4.68
CA GLY A 59 4.74 -3.71 4.95
C GLY A 59 4.11 -5.02 4.49
N GLY A 60 2.82 -4.97 4.19
CA GLY A 60 2.00 -6.13 3.86
C GLY A 60 0.61 -6.04 4.50
N CYS A 61 -0.02 -7.20 4.71
CA CYS A 61 -1.39 -7.31 5.21
C CYS A 61 -1.53 -6.73 6.63
N VAL A 62 -2.43 -5.76 6.81
CA VAL A 62 -2.72 -5.11 8.11
C VAL A 62 -3.23 -6.13 9.11
N GLU A 63 -4.08 -7.05 8.67
CA GLU A 63 -4.65 -8.13 9.49
C GLU A 63 -3.59 -9.11 9.99
N THR A 64 -2.41 -9.16 9.36
CA THR A 64 -1.26 -9.94 9.86
C THR A 64 -0.33 -9.07 10.71
N LEU A 65 0.08 -7.92 10.18
CA LEU A 65 1.14 -7.09 10.76
C LEU A 65 0.70 -6.37 12.04
N SER A 66 -0.58 -6.01 12.15
CA SER A 66 -1.10 -5.27 13.32
C SER A 66 -0.89 -6.00 14.65
N PHE A 67 -0.89 -7.33 14.64
CA PHE A 67 -0.64 -8.15 15.83
C PHE A 67 0.84 -8.19 16.24
N LEU A 68 1.75 -7.90 15.30
CA LEU A 68 3.19 -7.96 15.50
C LEU A 68 3.80 -6.58 15.72
N ALA A 69 3.15 -5.52 15.22
CA ALA A 69 3.66 -4.15 15.18
C ALA A 69 4.25 -3.69 16.52
N GLY A 70 5.47 -3.16 16.46
CA GLY A 70 6.25 -2.70 17.62
C GLY A 70 6.85 -3.82 18.48
N GLY A 71 6.68 -5.08 18.08
CA GLY A 71 7.31 -6.23 18.72
C GLY A 71 8.62 -6.64 18.03
N ARG A 72 9.39 -7.55 18.64
CA ARG A 72 10.71 -7.99 18.13
C ARG A 72 10.74 -8.56 16.70
N TYR A 73 9.59 -8.95 16.15
CA TYR A 73 9.46 -9.53 14.81
C TYR A 73 8.94 -8.54 13.77
N ALA A 74 8.55 -7.36 14.25
CA ALA A 74 8.00 -6.27 13.48
C ALA A 74 8.41 -5.01 14.27
N ASP A 75 9.71 -4.72 14.21
CA ASP A 75 10.32 -3.49 14.71
C ASP A 75 10.87 -2.70 13.51
N THR A 76 10.02 -1.84 12.95
CA THR A 76 10.37 -0.98 11.82
C THR A 76 11.45 0.04 12.18
N ASN A 77 11.51 0.48 13.43
CA ASN A 77 12.50 1.45 13.89
C ASN A 77 13.90 0.83 13.95
N ALA A 78 14.02 -0.38 14.51
CA ALA A 78 15.27 -1.11 14.52
C ALA A 78 15.72 -1.47 13.09
N PHE A 79 14.79 -1.84 12.20
CA PHE A 79 15.09 -2.09 10.80
C PHE A 79 15.59 -0.82 10.10
N ALA A 80 14.89 0.30 10.24
CA ALA A 80 15.28 1.56 9.61
C ALA A 80 16.67 2.02 10.06
N ALA A 81 16.94 1.97 11.38
CA ALA A 81 18.24 2.35 11.93
C ALA A 81 19.40 1.50 11.39
N GLN A 82 19.18 0.23 11.06
CA GLN A 82 20.22 -0.69 10.59
C GLN A 82 20.35 -0.76 9.07
N HIS A 83 19.24 -0.61 8.35
CA HIS A 83 19.15 -0.96 6.94
C HIS A 83 18.55 0.12 6.06
N ALA A 84 17.84 1.11 6.60
CA ALA A 84 17.17 2.16 5.84
C ALA A 84 17.42 3.55 6.44
N PRO A 85 18.68 4.05 6.47
CA PRO A 85 18.96 5.41 6.92
C PRO A 85 18.20 6.48 6.12
N GLU A 86 17.79 6.16 4.90
CA GLU A 86 16.91 6.96 4.04
C GLU A 86 15.44 7.01 4.50
N GLY A 87 15.03 6.20 5.47
CA GLY A 87 13.64 6.05 5.92
C GLY A 87 12.86 4.99 5.17
N LEU A 88 11.57 4.86 5.50
CA LEU A 88 10.71 3.77 5.03
C LEU A 88 9.55 4.27 4.18
N ILE A 89 9.16 3.46 3.19
CA ILE A 89 7.83 3.52 2.58
C ILE A 89 7.02 2.38 3.18
N ILE A 90 5.90 2.71 3.83
CA ILE A 90 5.07 1.71 4.51
C ILE A 90 3.94 1.23 3.59
N LEU A 91 3.90 -0.07 3.31
CA LEU A 91 2.85 -0.73 2.54
C LEU A 91 1.77 -1.30 3.46
N LEU A 92 0.52 -0.92 3.27
CA LEU A 92 -0.62 -1.43 4.01
C LEU A 92 -1.59 -2.14 3.05
N ASP A 93 -1.65 -3.47 3.13
CA ASP A 93 -2.63 -4.25 2.40
C ASP A 93 -3.85 -4.56 3.28
N ILE A 94 -5.05 -4.20 2.82
CA ILE A 94 -6.32 -4.44 3.51
C ILE A 94 -7.06 -5.57 2.80
N ALA A 95 -7.09 -6.74 3.43
CA ALA A 95 -7.52 -7.98 2.80
C ALA A 95 -9.00 -8.29 3.01
N GLU A 96 -9.47 -8.22 4.25
CA GLU A 96 -10.75 -8.79 4.67
C GLU A 96 -11.50 -7.93 5.69
N TRP A 97 -10.77 -7.19 6.53
CA TRP A 97 -11.37 -6.46 7.65
C TRP A 97 -12.14 -5.22 7.21
N ARG A 98 -13.19 -4.92 7.95
CA ARG A 98 -14.06 -3.76 7.71
C ARG A 98 -13.37 -2.47 8.13
N SER A 99 -13.81 -1.33 7.61
CA SER A 99 -13.16 -0.03 7.86
C SER A 99 -12.98 0.31 9.34
N TYR A 100 -13.97 0.01 10.20
CA TYR A 100 -13.81 0.19 11.65
C TYR A 100 -12.73 -0.72 12.28
N ASP A 101 -12.58 -1.95 11.78
CA ASP A 101 -11.55 -2.88 12.26
C ASP A 101 -10.16 -2.38 11.84
N ILE A 102 -10.02 -1.92 10.59
CA ILE A 102 -8.80 -1.32 10.05
C ILE A 102 -8.41 -0.05 10.80
N CYS A 103 -9.33 0.88 10.99
CA CYS A 103 -9.09 2.12 11.75
C CYS A 103 -8.49 1.82 13.13
N ARG A 104 -9.09 0.90 13.89
CA ARG A 104 -8.59 0.48 15.20
C ARG A 104 -7.20 -0.16 15.13
N ALA A 105 -6.97 -1.01 14.15
CA ALA A 105 -5.68 -1.67 13.94
C ALA A 105 -4.57 -0.64 13.63
N LEU A 106 -4.84 0.30 12.72
CA LEU A 106 -3.89 1.34 12.33
C LEU A 106 -3.59 2.30 13.48
N HIS A 107 -4.58 2.67 14.29
CA HIS A 107 -4.34 3.40 15.53
C HIS A 107 -3.41 2.63 16.48
N ALA A 108 -3.66 1.34 16.68
CA ALA A 108 -2.82 0.52 17.55
C ALA A 108 -1.38 0.42 17.01
N MET A 109 -1.20 0.25 15.70
CA MET A 109 0.11 0.22 15.06
C MET A 109 0.84 1.57 15.23
N ARG A 110 0.15 2.70 15.03
CA ARG A 110 0.71 4.04 15.23
C ARG A 110 1.11 4.29 16.68
N LEU A 111 0.27 3.92 17.65
CA LEU A 111 0.60 4.07 19.07
C LEU A 111 1.78 3.18 19.52
N ARG A 112 2.12 2.17 18.73
CA ARG A 112 3.29 1.29 18.95
C ARG A 112 4.53 1.73 18.18
N GLY A 113 4.49 2.91 17.55
CA GLY A 113 5.62 3.50 16.83
C GLY A 113 5.94 2.84 15.49
N TRP A 114 5.01 2.07 14.91
CA TRP A 114 5.26 1.33 13.66
C TRP A 114 5.60 2.23 12.46
N PHE A 115 5.13 3.49 12.49
CA PHE A 115 5.28 4.45 11.40
C PHE A 115 6.33 5.53 11.69
N ASP A 116 7.08 5.46 12.80
CA ASP A 116 7.95 6.57 13.24
C ASP A 116 9.10 6.86 12.28
N ALA A 117 9.53 5.86 11.50
CA ALA A 117 10.56 5.99 10.46
C ALA A 117 9.98 6.11 9.03
N ALA A 118 8.67 6.33 8.88
CA ALA A 118 8.02 6.40 7.57
C ALA A 118 8.19 7.79 6.91
N ASN A 119 8.49 7.79 5.62
CA ASN A 119 8.49 8.96 4.75
C ASN A 119 7.18 9.09 3.95
N GLY A 120 6.43 7.99 3.82
CA GLY A 120 5.16 7.94 3.10
C GLY A 120 4.50 6.57 3.22
N ILE A 121 3.21 6.52 2.91
CA ILE A 121 2.38 5.32 3.09
C ILE A 121 1.70 4.97 1.76
N LEU A 122 1.75 3.68 1.41
CA LEU A 122 0.99 3.08 0.33
C LEU A 122 -0.13 2.23 0.92
N VAL A 123 -1.34 2.37 0.39
CA VAL A 123 -2.50 1.54 0.79
C VAL A 123 -3.00 0.78 -0.42
N SER A 124 -3.23 -0.52 -0.24
CA SER A 124 -3.73 -1.35 -1.33
C SER A 124 -5.16 -0.98 -1.72
N ARG A 125 -5.50 -1.18 -2.99
CA ARG A 125 -6.90 -1.23 -3.43
C ARG A 125 -7.58 -2.40 -2.71
N THR A 126 -8.74 -2.13 -2.12
CA THR A 126 -9.51 -3.11 -1.36
C THR A 126 -10.99 -3.05 -1.72
N ARG A 127 -11.70 -4.16 -1.50
CA ARG A 127 -13.16 -4.30 -1.67
C ARG A 127 -13.85 -4.72 -0.36
N THR A 128 -13.16 -4.49 0.74
CA THR A 128 -13.61 -4.87 2.07
C THR A 128 -14.80 -3.99 2.51
N PRO A 129 -15.64 -4.48 3.44
CA PRO A 129 -16.87 -3.76 3.74
C PRO A 129 -16.66 -2.40 4.44
N GLU A 130 -17.44 -1.41 4.02
CA GLU A 130 -17.42 -0.02 4.51
C GLU A 130 -18.78 0.32 5.17
N PRO A 131 -19.03 -0.15 6.40
CA PRO A 131 -20.30 0.06 7.09
C PRO A 131 -20.60 1.55 7.32
N ASP A 132 -21.89 1.89 7.24
CA ASP A 132 -22.42 3.22 7.59
C ASP A 132 -21.78 4.39 6.84
N GLY A 133 -21.20 4.13 5.66
CA GLY A 133 -20.51 5.13 4.84
C GLY A 133 -19.12 5.51 5.34
N PHE A 134 -18.59 4.83 6.36
CA PHE A 134 -17.20 5.00 6.79
C PHE A 134 -16.28 4.15 5.91
N THR A 135 -15.55 4.80 5.00
CA THR A 135 -14.74 4.14 3.98
C THR A 135 -13.41 3.61 4.52
N GLN A 136 -12.72 2.77 3.76
CA GLN A 136 -11.35 2.36 4.08
C GLN A 136 -10.37 3.53 3.98
N HIS A 137 -10.62 4.47 3.06
CA HIS A 137 -9.87 5.71 3.01
C HIS A 137 -10.08 6.54 4.28
N ASP A 138 -11.32 6.66 4.79
CA ASP A 138 -11.61 7.34 6.05
C ASP A 138 -10.90 6.68 7.24
N ALA A 139 -10.91 5.34 7.29
CA ALA A 139 -10.22 4.58 8.33
C ALA A 139 -8.70 4.86 8.37
N VAL A 140 -8.07 4.97 7.19
CA VAL A 140 -6.65 5.31 7.07
C VAL A 140 -6.41 6.77 7.45
N ARG A 141 -7.22 7.72 6.93
CA ARG A 141 -7.08 9.15 7.22
C ARG A 141 -7.24 9.45 8.71
N ASP A 142 -8.26 8.88 9.34
CA ASP A 142 -8.53 9.04 10.77
C ASP A 142 -7.35 8.55 11.63
N ALA A 143 -6.82 7.37 11.30
CA ALA A 143 -5.74 6.78 12.06
C ALA A 143 -4.37 7.45 11.81
N LEU A 144 -4.06 7.80 10.57
CA LEU A 144 -2.69 8.12 10.12
C LEU A 144 -2.53 9.55 9.58
N GLY A 145 -3.60 10.27 9.23
CA GLY A 145 -3.53 11.61 8.66
C GLY A 145 -2.81 12.62 9.58
N MET A 146 -2.91 12.43 10.89
CA MET A 146 -2.20 13.25 11.88
C MET A 146 -0.67 13.13 11.84
N LEU A 147 -0.12 12.18 11.09
CA LEU A 147 1.33 12.04 10.91
C LEU A 147 1.90 13.08 9.95
N GLY A 148 1.07 13.73 9.13
CA GLY A 148 1.53 14.68 8.10
C GLY A 148 2.38 14.04 7.01
N LEU A 149 2.26 12.72 6.82
CA LEU A 149 2.94 11.97 5.77
C LEU A 149 2.03 11.83 4.55
N PRO A 150 2.57 11.83 3.32
CA PRO A 150 1.77 11.54 2.14
C PRO A 150 1.24 10.11 2.15
N ILE A 151 0.00 9.93 1.70
CA ILE A 151 -0.69 8.63 1.65
C ILE A 151 -1.25 8.41 0.25
N VAL A 152 -0.70 7.43 -0.46
CA VAL A 152 -1.17 7.02 -1.79
C VAL A 152 -1.94 5.71 -1.65
N ALA A 153 -3.24 5.76 -1.93
CA ALA A 153 -4.16 4.64 -1.85
C ALA A 153 -4.47 4.03 -3.22
N ASP A 154 -5.24 2.95 -3.18
CA ASP A 154 -5.72 2.20 -4.35
C ASP A 154 -4.59 1.59 -5.19
N VAL A 155 -3.45 1.30 -4.56
CA VAL A 155 -2.31 0.64 -5.20
C VAL A 155 -2.63 -0.83 -5.42
N GLU A 156 -2.39 -1.37 -6.61
CA GLU A 156 -2.72 -2.76 -6.95
C GLU A 156 -1.74 -3.79 -6.38
N CYS A 157 -1.37 -3.68 -5.10
CA CYS A 157 -0.34 -4.48 -4.42
C CYS A 157 -0.89 -5.42 -3.32
N GLY A 158 -2.19 -5.70 -3.35
CA GLY A 158 -2.92 -6.34 -2.24
C GLY A 158 -3.85 -7.47 -2.67
N HIS A 159 -5.05 -7.53 -2.10
CA HIS A 159 -6.04 -8.59 -2.40
C HIS A 159 -6.94 -8.28 -3.63
N VAL A 160 -6.60 -7.26 -4.42
CA VAL A 160 -7.28 -6.93 -5.69
C VAL A 160 -6.29 -6.97 -6.85
N ALA A 161 -6.59 -7.79 -7.87
CA ALA A 161 -5.75 -7.98 -9.06
C ALA A 161 -5.56 -6.66 -9.83
N PRO A 162 -4.38 -6.42 -10.46
CA PRO A 162 -3.38 -7.40 -10.92
C PRO A 162 -2.15 -7.72 -10.02
N PHE A 163 -2.07 -7.26 -8.77
CA PHE A 163 -1.02 -7.68 -7.83
C PHE A 163 0.42 -7.31 -8.24
N LEU A 164 0.77 -6.02 -8.18
CA LEU A 164 2.13 -5.53 -8.35
C LEU A 164 3.10 -6.30 -7.44
N ALA A 165 4.17 -6.82 -8.04
CA ALA A 165 5.18 -7.60 -7.35
C ALA A 165 6.14 -6.67 -6.61
N LEU A 166 5.92 -6.44 -5.32
CA LEU A 166 6.73 -5.50 -4.54
C LEU A 166 7.73 -6.24 -3.64
N VAL A 167 9.02 -5.90 -3.76
CA VAL A 167 10.11 -6.51 -2.99
C VAL A 167 10.28 -5.78 -1.66
N GLN A 168 10.07 -6.48 -0.56
CA GLN A 168 10.29 -5.96 0.80
C GLN A 168 11.78 -5.68 1.03
N GLY A 169 12.10 -4.55 1.67
CA GLY A 169 13.44 -4.09 1.95
C GLY A 169 14.17 -3.41 0.79
N ALA A 170 13.64 -3.45 -0.43
CA ALA A 170 14.27 -2.81 -1.59
C ALA A 170 14.14 -1.28 -1.51
N SER A 171 15.18 -0.59 -1.98
CA SER A 171 15.15 0.87 -2.21
C SER A 171 14.04 1.18 -3.20
N THR A 172 13.08 2.01 -2.80
CA THR A 172 11.83 2.22 -3.53
C THR A 172 11.59 3.71 -3.74
N THR A 173 11.25 4.06 -4.99
CA THR A 173 10.75 5.38 -5.36
C THR A 173 9.33 5.23 -5.88
N VAL A 174 8.40 6.01 -5.34
CA VAL A 174 7.01 6.07 -5.77
C VAL A 174 6.76 7.44 -6.37
N VAL A 175 6.19 7.51 -7.57
CA VAL A 175 5.75 8.75 -8.20
C VAL A 175 4.25 8.70 -8.39
N HIS A 176 3.55 9.72 -7.91
CA HIS A 176 2.14 9.96 -8.17
C HIS A 176 1.98 11.36 -8.78
N GLU A 177 1.59 11.41 -10.05
CA GLU A 177 1.41 12.64 -10.84
C GLU A 177 0.02 12.62 -11.49
N PRO A 178 -1.01 13.16 -10.81
CA PRO A 178 -2.41 13.03 -11.27
C PRO A 178 -2.68 13.80 -12.57
N GLU A 179 -2.03 14.94 -12.80
CA GLU A 179 -2.25 15.77 -13.99
C GLU A 179 -1.86 15.08 -15.30
N ASN A 180 -0.78 14.29 -15.29
CA ASN A 180 -0.28 13.57 -16.47
C ASN A 180 -0.60 12.07 -16.44
N GLY A 181 -1.24 11.58 -15.37
CA GLY A 181 -1.61 10.18 -15.18
C GLY A 181 -0.43 9.23 -14.92
N THR A 182 0.73 9.75 -14.51
CA THR A 182 1.92 8.93 -14.24
C THR A 182 1.90 8.46 -12.80
N HIS A 183 1.78 7.15 -12.63
CA HIS A 183 1.80 6.49 -11.32
C HIS A 183 2.75 5.31 -11.39
N THR A 184 3.91 5.42 -10.74
CA THR A 184 4.97 4.41 -10.85
C THR A 184 5.57 4.04 -9.50
N ILE A 185 6.02 2.79 -9.41
CA ILE A 185 6.88 2.29 -8.35
C ILE A 185 8.13 1.74 -9.03
N THR A 186 9.29 2.27 -8.65
CA THR A 186 10.60 1.74 -9.08
C THR A 186 11.31 1.19 -7.86
N GLN A 187 11.76 -0.06 -7.94
CA GLN A 187 12.53 -0.70 -6.87
C GLN A 187 13.91 -1.12 -7.37
N ARG A 188 14.96 -0.67 -6.70
CA ARG A 188 16.34 -1.10 -6.95
C ARG A 188 16.70 -2.23 -6.01
N LEU A 189 17.13 -3.36 -6.57
CA LEU A 189 17.48 -4.57 -5.85
C LEU A 189 18.98 -4.54 -5.53
N ASP A 190 19.34 -4.34 -4.26
CA ASP A 190 20.73 -4.28 -3.80
C ASP A 190 21.29 -5.64 -3.35
#